data_AF-A0A6L5F0W9-F1
#
_entry.id   AF-A0A6L5F0W9-F1
#
_cell.length_a   1.000
_cell.length_b   1.000
_cell.length_c   1.000
_cell.angle_alpha   90.00
_cell.angle_beta   90.00
_cell.angle_gamma   90.00
#
_symmetry.space_group_name_H-M   'P 1'
#
loop_
_entity.id
_entity.type
_entity.pdbx_description
1 polymer ?
#
loop_
_entity_poly.entity_id
_entity_poly.type
_entity_poly.pdbx_seq_one_letter_code
_entity_poly.pdbx_strand_id
1 'polypeptide(L)'
;GSRRRGPKPRLVPLINGADRNLRWFIEDVWGQFDADHTRPGAPLFPSERKCADGSSGRATADVFRRSLAQAAVEYLPSWEGTLTPHVLRHFCASQLYLGGMDLIAIQQALGHVWVATTMHYIHVHRTHVEDAWIAGQQRAAQRLEGLLS
;
A
#
# COMPACT_ATOMS: atom_id res chain seq x y z
N GLY A 1 29.28 -4.67 5.41
CA GLY A 1 29.19 -3.24 5.14
C GLY A 1 28.48 -3.00 3.82
N SER A 2 27.41 -2.20 3.83
CA SER A 2 26.88 -1.49 2.64
C SER A 2 26.18 -0.20 3.11
N ARG A 3 27.01 0.73 3.59
CA ARG A 3 26.65 2.16 3.66
C ARG A 3 26.61 2.67 2.22
N ARG A 4 25.42 3.04 1.71
CA ARG A 4 25.14 4.06 0.66
C ARG A 4 23.92 3.67 -0.19
N ARG A 5 22.72 3.91 0.34
CA ARG A 5 21.57 4.46 -0.41
C ARG A 5 20.52 4.81 0.64
N GLY A 6 20.20 6.09 0.74
CA GLY A 6 19.07 6.53 1.55
C GLY A 6 17.76 5.87 1.07
N PRO A 7 16.67 5.98 1.85
CA PRO A 7 15.36 5.48 1.45
C PRO A 7 15.04 5.97 0.03
N LYS A 8 14.72 5.05 -0.89
CA LYS A 8 14.30 5.43 -2.24
C LYS A 8 12.86 5.96 -2.14
N PRO A 9 12.58 7.23 -2.50
CA PRO A 9 11.23 7.75 -2.46
C PRO A 9 10.36 6.96 -3.44
N ARG A 10 9.12 6.67 -3.03
CA ARG A 10 8.11 5.93 -3.78
C ARG A 10 6.76 6.58 -3.54
N LEU A 11 5.91 6.57 -4.55
CA LEU A 11 4.52 6.98 -4.42
C LEU A 11 3.67 5.72 -4.26
N VAL A 12 2.79 5.72 -3.25
CA VAL A 12 1.86 4.62 -2.97
C VAL A 12 0.46 5.21 -2.89
N PRO A 13 -0.51 4.71 -3.70
CA PRO A 13 -1.88 5.18 -3.60
C PRO A 13 -2.46 4.91 -2.22
N LEU A 14 -3.26 5.86 -1.71
CA LEU A 14 -4.09 5.64 -0.54
C LEU A 14 -5.34 4.88 -0.98
N ILE A 15 -5.52 3.67 -0.47
CA ILE A 15 -6.64 2.79 -0.80
C ILE A 15 -7.65 2.75 0.35
N ASN A 16 -8.87 2.29 0.08
CA ASN A 16 -9.88 1.97 1.10
C ASN A 16 -10.20 3.11 2.07
N GLY A 17 -10.22 4.35 1.58
CA GLY A 17 -10.50 5.54 2.40
C GLY A 17 -9.38 5.92 3.37
N ALA A 18 -8.15 5.41 3.17
CA ALA A 18 -7.00 5.77 3.99
C ALA A 18 -6.69 7.28 3.96
N ASP A 19 -7.06 7.97 2.88
CA ASP A 19 -6.98 9.42 2.77
C ASP A 19 -7.88 10.13 3.79
N ARG A 20 -9.11 9.65 3.99
CA ARG A 20 -10.05 10.21 4.98
C ARG A 20 -9.53 10.01 6.41
N ASN A 21 -9.01 8.83 6.72
CA ASN A 21 -8.44 8.55 8.04
C ASN A 21 -7.17 9.37 8.29
N LEU A 22 -6.31 9.51 7.28
CA LEU A 22 -5.11 10.32 7.39
C LEU A 22 -5.44 11.80 7.55
N ARG A 23 -6.46 12.31 6.84
CA ARG A 23 -6.94 13.68 6.99
C ARG A 23 -7.44 13.93 8.41
N TRP A 24 -8.37 13.11 8.89
CA TRP A 24 -8.87 13.18 10.27
C TRP A 24 -7.72 13.16 11.28
N PHE A 25 -6.75 12.25 11.11
CA PHE A 25 -5.61 12.19 12.01
C PHE A 25 -4.80 13.49 12.01
N ILE A 26 -4.51 14.06 10.83
CA ILE A 26 -3.73 15.31 10.72
C ILE A 26 -4.50 16.50 11.30
N GLU A 27 -5.80 16.61 11.01
CA GLU A 27 -6.63 17.76 11.36
C GLU A 27 -7.03 17.75 12.84
N ASP A 28 -7.42 16.59 13.38
CA ASP A 28 -8.06 16.51 14.70
C ASP A 28 -7.17 15.90 15.80
N VAL A 29 -6.19 15.08 15.42
CA VAL A 29 -5.41 14.26 16.38
C VAL A 29 -3.97 14.71 16.49
N TRP A 30 -3.32 15.06 15.38
CA TRP A 30 -1.87 15.31 15.34
C TRP A 30 -1.45 16.48 16.24
N GLY A 31 -2.28 17.52 16.33
CA GLY A 31 -2.08 18.66 17.23
C GLY A 31 -2.10 18.31 18.71
N GLN A 32 -2.73 17.20 19.12
CA GLN A 32 -2.83 16.78 20.53
C GLN A 32 -1.49 16.27 21.10
N PHE A 33 -0.50 16.05 20.25
CA PHE A 33 0.82 15.57 20.67
C PHE A 33 1.77 16.69 21.07
N ASP A 34 1.31 17.95 21.16
CA ASP A 34 2.14 19.14 21.39
C ASP A 34 3.42 19.12 20.54
N ALA A 35 3.28 18.65 19.30
CA ALA A 35 4.37 18.56 18.34
C ALA A 35 4.35 19.82 17.49
N ASP A 36 5.49 20.49 17.39
CA ASP A 36 5.65 21.57 16.42
C ASP A 36 5.61 21.00 15.00
N HIS A 37 4.43 21.11 14.37
CA HIS A 37 4.17 20.62 13.02
C HIS A 37 4.91 21.42 11.94
N THR A 38 5.35 22.63 12.26
CA THR A 38 6.09 23.50 11.32
C THR A 38 7.58 23.14 11.28
N ARG A 39 8.07 22.40 12.29
CA ARG A 39 9.46 21.97 12.35
C ARG A 39 9.80 21.02 11.20
N PRO A 40 10.84 21.31 10.39
CA PRO A 40 11.33 20.38 9.39
C PRO A 40 11.66 19.01 10.01
N GLY A 41 11.09 17.96 9.43
CA GLY A 41 11.30 16.59 9.91
C GLY A 41 10.37 16.15 11.05
N ALA A 42 9.40 16.98 11.45
CA ALA A 42 8.33 16.59 12.37
C ALA A 42 7.69 15.25 11.94
N PRO A 43 7.49 14.31 12.88
CA PRO A 43 6.96 13.00 12.53
C PRO A 43 5.46 13.08 12.26
N LEU A 44 5.02 12.55 11.10
CA LEU A 44 3.60 12.39 10.80
C LEU A 44 2.87 11.59 11.89
N PHE A 45 3.50 10.54 12.42
CA PHE A 45 3.00 9.80 13.58
C PHE A 45 3.92 10.07 14.78
N PRO A 46 3.62 11.07 15.61
CA PRO A 46 4.39 11.42 16.79
C PRO A 46 4.23 10.37 17.89
N SER A 47 5.29 10.20 18.67
CA SER A 47 5.28 9.44 19.92
C SER A 47 4.79 10.33 21.05
N GLU A 48 3.97 9.78 21.94
CA GLU A 48 3.62 10.42 23.23
C GLU A 48 4.85 10.63 24.12
N ARG A 49 5.85 9.74 24.00
CA ARG A 49 7.13 9.90 24.68
C ARG A 49 7.93 11.01 24.03
N LYS A 50 8.16 12.09 24.78
CA LYS A 50 9.00 13.22 24.39
C LYS A 50 10.48 12.88 24.50
N CYS A 51 11.26 13.42 23.59
CA CYS A 51 12.72 13.45 23.66
C CYS A 51 13.18 14.41 24.77
N ALA A 52 14.46 14.31 25.16
CA ALA A 52 15.03 15.17 26.21
C ALA A 52 14.99 16.67 25.84
N ASP A 53 14.93 16.99 24.55
CA ASP A 53 14.78 18.35 24.02
C ASP A 53 13.31 18.81 23.95
N GLY A 54 12.37 18.03 24.50
CA GLY A 54 10.93 18.31 24.47
C GLY A 54 10.23 17.98 23.14
N SER A 55 10.97 17.56 22.12
CA SER A 55 10.39 17.22 20.82
C SER A 55 9.69 15.86 20.80
N SER A 56 8.71 15.68 19.92
CA SER A 56 8.08 14.37 19.72
C SER A 56 8.91 13.52 18.76
N GLY A 57 9.27 12.32 19.19
CA GLY A 57 9.90 11.31 18.33
C GLY A 57 8.90 10.64 17.38
N ARG A 58 9.38 9.78 16.47
CA ARG A 58 8.50 8.93 15.64
C ARG A 58 7.91 7.80 16.47
N ALA A 59 6.61 7.54 16.34
CA ALA A 59 5.99 6.32 16.85
C ALA A 59 6.73 5.09 16.29
N THR A 60 7.01 4.12 17.16
CA THR A 60 7.77 2.92 16.78
C THR A 60 6.86 1.89 16.13
N ALA A 61 7.44 0.96 15.37
CA ALA A 61 6.69 -0.14 14.75
C ALA A 61 5.91 -0.98 15.78
N ASP A 62 6.44 -1.12 17.00
CA ASP A 62 5.81 -1.90 18.07
C ASP A 62 4.55 -1.24 18.62
N VAL A 63 4.44 0.09 18.56
CA VAL A 63 3.18 0.78 18.89
C VAL A 63 2.10 0.36 17.89
N PHE A 64 2.37 0.46 16.59
CA PHE A 64 1.42 0.05 15.56
C PHE A 64 1.06 -1.43 15.61
N ARG A 65 2.02 -2.32 15.87
CA ARG A 65 1.75 -3.76 16.00
C ARG A 65 0.83 -4.05 17.18
N ARG A 66 1.08 -3.43 18.33
CA ARG A 66 0.23 -3.59 19.53
C ARG A 66 -1.16 -3.01 19.33
N SER A 67 -1.27 -1.80 18.78
CA SER A 67 -2.56 -1.18 18.47
C SER A 67 -3.36 -2.00 17.45
N LEU A 68 -2.71 -2.56 16.44
CA LEU A 68 -3.36 -3.46 15.47
C LEU A 68 -3.87 -4.74 16.13
N ALA A 69 -3.05 -5.37 16.98
CA ALA A 69 -3.46 -6.57 17.72
C ALA A 69 -4.64 -6.28 18.66
N GLN A 70 -4.62 -5.16 19.38
CA GLN A 70 -5.72 -4.75 20.25
C GLN A 70 -7.01 -4.49 19.46
N ALA A 71 -6.93 -3.75 18.35
CA ALA A 71 -8.09 -3.51 17.49
C ALA A 71 -8.63 -4.81 16.86
N ALA A 72 -7.76 -5.78 16.56
CA ALA A 72 -8.19 -7.08 16.06
C ALA A 72 -9.02 -7.83 17.13
N VAL A 73 -8.57 -7.86 18.38
CA VAL A 73 -9.32 -8.48 19.49
C VAL A 73 -10.69 -7.82 19.66
N GLU A 74 -10.74 -6.49 19.63
CA GLU A 74 -11.95 -5.73 19.93
C GLU A 74 -12.99 -5.76 18.80
N TYR A 75 -12.55 -5.61 17.55
CA TYR A 75 -13.45 -5.41 16.40
C TYR A 75 -13.49 -6.58 15.42
N LEU A 76 -12.50 -7.48 15.46
CA LEU A 76 -12.34 -8.59 14.52
C LEU A 76 -11.91 -9.88 15.24
N PRO A 77 -12.70 -10.40 16.19
CA PRO A 77 -12.28 -11.50 17.07
C PRO A 77 -11.87 -12.77 16.30
N SER A 78 -12.44 -13.01 15.11
CA SER A 78 -12.03 -14.12 14.22
C SER A 78 -10.64 -13.97 13.62
N TRP A 79 -10.06 -12.77 13.68
CA TRP A 79 -8.72 -12.44 13.19
C TRP A 79 -7.71 -12.23 14.32
N GLU A 80 -8.09 -12.52 15.57
CA GLU A 80 -7.18 -12.46 16.72
C GLU A 80 -5.93 -13.33 16.48
N GLY A 81 -4.76 -12.78 16.77
CA GLY A 81 -3.47 -13.47 16.60
C GLY A 81 -3.03 -13.70 15.14
N THR A 82 -3.89 -13.45 14.15
CA THR A 82 -3.59 -13.68 12.73
C THR A 82 -3.42 -12.40 11.92
N LEU A 83 -4.10 -11.30 12.31
CA LEU A 83 -3.96 -10.01 11.65
C LEU A 83 -2.59 -9.37 11.97
N THR A 84 -1.74 -9.27 10.94
CA THR A 84 -0.40 -8.69 11.07
C THR A 84 -0.14 -7.64 9.97
N PRO A 85 0.87 -6.76 10.13
CA PRO A 85 1.25 -5.82 9.07
C PRO A 85 1.62 -6.48 7.74
N HIS A 86 2.09 -7.73 7.78
CA HIS A 86 2.37 -8.51 6.57
C HIS A 86 1.08 -8.90 5.84
N VAL A 87 0.07 -9.38 6.57
CA VAL A 87 -1.26 -9.70 6.02
C VAL A 87 -1.91 -8.45 5.42
N LEU A 88 -1.86 -7.30 6.11
CA LEU A 88 -2.35 -6.03 5.59
C LEU A 88 -1.62 -5.59 4.31
N ARG A 89 -0.30 -5.83 4.22
CA ARG A 89 0.47 -5.54 3.00
C ARG A 89 0.01 -6.40 1.82
N HIS A 90 -0.24 -7.69 2.03
CA HIS A 90 -0.78 -8.56 0.98
C HIS A 90 -2.15 -8.11 0.53
N PHE A 91 -3.04 -7.80 1.49
CA PHE A 91 -4.35 -7.25 1.18
C PHE A 91 -4.25 -5.97 0.35
N CYS A 92 -3.35 -5.05 0.71
CA CYS A 92 -3.10 -3.83 -0.07
C CYS A 92 -2.65 -4.13 -1.50
N ALA A 93 -1.73 -5.08 -1.68
CA ALA A 93 -1.31 -5.52 -3.01
C ALA A 93 -2.47 -6.09 -3.84
N SER A 94 -3.29 -6.95 -3.24
CA SER A 94 -4.48 -7.51 -3.89
C SER A 94 -5.49 -6.43 -4.27
N GLN A 95 -5.74 -5.45 -3.40
CA GLN A 95 -6.65 -4.33 -3.69
C GLN A 95 -6.15 -3.44 -4.82
N LEU A 96 -4.84 -3.14 -4.85
CA LEU A 96 -4.24 -2.39 -5.96
C LEU A 96 -4.35 -3.15 -7.29
N TYR A 97 -4.14 -4.46 -7.26
CA TYR A 97 -4.28 -5.33 -8.43
C TYR A 97 -5.73 -5.38 -8.93
N LEU A 98 -6.69 -5.58 -8.02
CA LEU A 98 -8.13 -5.54 -8.36
C LEU A 98 -8.57 -4.17 -8.87
N GLY A 99 -7.91 -3.10 -8.44
CA GLY A 99 -8.07 -1.75 -8.97
C GLY A 99 -7.44 -1.51 -10.36
N GLY A 100 -6.89 -2.55 -11.00
CA GLY A 100 -6.32 -2.49 -12.35
C GLY A 100 -4.85 -2.07 -12.41
N MET A 101 -4.14 -2.02 -11.27
CA MET A 101 -2.71 -1.70 -11.27
C MET A 101 -1.87 -2.90 -11.72
N ASP A 102 -0.94 -2.67 -12.66
CA ASP A 102 -0.01 -3.69 -13.13
C ASP A 102 0.92 -4.20 -12.00
N LEU A 103 1.30 -5.48 -12.07
CA LEU A 103 2.12 -6.14 -11.05
C LEU A 103 3.49 -5.48 -10.89
N ILE A 104 4.09 -4.96 -11.97
CA ILE A 104 5.37 -4.23 -11.88
C ILE A 104 5.16 -2.91 -11.17
N ALA A 105 4.06 -2.20 -11.44
CA ALA A 105 3.73 -0.96 -10.75
C ALA A 105 3.48 -1.19 -9.24
N ILE A 106 2.76 -2.26 -8.87
CA ILE A 106 2.55 -2.65 -7.46
C ILE A 106 3.88 -2.97 -6.78
N GLN A 107 4.78 -3.72 -7.45
CA GLN A 107 6.10 -4.03 -6.92
C GLN A 107 6.94 -2.77 -6.69
N GLN A 108 6.84 -1.77 -7.57
CA GLN A 108 7.53 -0.50 -7.39
C GLN A 108 6.92 0.34 -6.26
N ALA A 109 5.61 0.32 -6.08
CA ALA A 109 4.92 1.01 -4.99
C ALA A 109 5.26 0.38 -3.62
N LEU A 110 5.16 -0.94 -3.49
CA LEU A 110 5.33 -1.65 -2.21
C LEU A 110 6.78 -2.08 -1.91
N GLY A 111 7.68 -1.99 -2.90
CA GLY A 111 9.10 -2.32 -2.80
C GLY A 111 9.44 -3.79 -3.06
N HIS A 112 10.74 -4.08 -3.22
CA HIS A 112 11.27 -5.38 -3.68
C HIS A 112 11.11 -6.57 -2.69
N VAL A 113 10.48 -6.38 -1.53
CA VAL A 113 10.47 -7.39 -0.44
C VAL A 113 9.40 -8.47 -0.65
N TRP A 114 8.73 -8.47 -1.81
CA TRP A 114 7.69 -9.44 -2.12
C TRP A 114 8.09 -10.53 -3.14
N VAL A 115 9.37 -10.61 -3.51
CA VAL A 115 9.86 -11.54 -4.56
C VAL A 115 9.61 -13.04 -4.25
N ALA A 116 9.28 -13.41 -3.02
CA ALA A 116 8.97 -14.81 -2.67
C ALA A 116 7.48 -15.21 -2.74
N THR A 117 6.54 -14.28 -2.96
CA THR A 117 5.09 -14.63 -3.01
C THR A 117 4.36 -14.07 -4.26
N THR A 118 5.06 -13.31 -5.11
CA THR A 118 4.52 -12.81 -6.40
C THR A 118 4.31 -13.86 -7.46
N MET A 119 5.11 -14.92 -7.44
CA MET A 119 5.03 -15.93 -8.51
C MET A 119 3.70 -16.69 -8.48
N HIS A 120 2.90 -16.59 -7.42
CA HIS A 120 1.55 -17.15 -7.40
C HIS A 120 0.54 -16.35 -8.24
N TYR A 121 0.84 -15.10 -8.60
CA TYR A 121 0.00 -14.23 -9.43
C TYR A 121 0.31 -14.33 -10.93
N ILE A 122 1.43 -14.94 -11.31
CA ILE A 122 1.77 -15.23 -12.71
C ILE A 122 0.72 -16.15 -13.35
N HIS A 123 -0.02 -16.92 -12.54
CA HIS A 123 -1.06 -17.81 -13.05
C HIS A 123 -2.36 -17.13 -13.49
N VAL A 124 -2.54 -15.82 -13.27
CA VAL A 124 -3.77 -15.11 -13.67
C VAL A 124 -3.62 -14.38 -15.01
N HIS A 125 -2.42 -14.30 -15.58
CA HIS A 125 -2.16 -13.52 -16.79
C HIS A 125 -1.97 -14.35 -18.07
N ARG A 126 -2.66 -15.50 -18.21
CA ARG A 126 -2.71 -16.21 -19.50
C ARG A 126 -3.89 -15.80 -20.39
N THR A 127 -4.98 -15.30 -19.82
CA THR A 127 -6.16 -14.90 -20.61
C THR A 127 -6.07 -13.49 -21.19
N HIS A 128 -5.36 -12.55 -20.56
CA HIS A 128 -5.34 -11.16 -21.06
C HIS A 128 -4.63 -10.98 -22.42
N VAL A 129 -3.58 -11.77 -22.69
CA VAL A 129 -2.90 -11.73 -24.00
C VAL A 129 -3.73 -12.42 -25.08
N GLU A 130 -4.37 -13.54 -24.73
CA GLU A 130 -5.26 -14.28 -25.63
C GLU A 130 -6.51 -13.45 -25.98
N ASP A 131 -7.11 -12.76 -25.00
CA ASP A 131 -8.26 -11.87 -25.19
C ASP A 131 -7.89 -10.65 -26.06
N ALA A 132 -6.73 -10.03 -25.81
CA ALA A 132 -6.23 -8.93 -26.62
C ALA A 132 -5.91 -9.36 -28.07
N TRP A 133 -5.40 -10.59 -28.25
CA TRP A 133 -5.11 -11.19 -29.55
C TRP A 133 -6.40 -11.48 -30.33
N ILE A 134 -7.38 -12.15 -29.72
CA ILE A 134 -8.67 -12.47 -30.32
C ILE A 134 -9.40 -11.18 -30.71
N ALA A 135 -9.45 -10.19 -29.81
CA ALA A 135 -10.06 -8.90 -30.10
C ALA A 135 -9.31 -8.14 -31.22
N GLY A 136 -7.99 -8.29 -31.31
CA GLY A 136 -7.17 -7.78 -32.41
C GLY A 136 -7.51 -8.42 -33.75
N GLN A 137 -7.64 -9.75 -33.78
CA GLN A 137 -7.98 -10.49 -35.00
C GLN A 137 -9.41 -10.22 -35.47
N GLN A 138 -10.38 -10.08 -34.56
CA GLN A 138 -11.76 -9.72 -34.92
C GLN A 138 -11.86 -8.33 -35.56
N ARG A 139 -11.12 -7.35 -35.05
CA ARG A 139 -11.05 -6.00 -35.66
C ARG A 139 -10.37 -6.01 -37.04
N ALA A 140 -9.37 -6.86 -37.23
CA ALA A 140 -8.72 -7.02 -38.53
C ALA A 140 -9.64 -7.71 -39.55
N ALA A 141 -10.38 -8.74 -39.14
CA ALA A 141 -11.36 -9.43 -39.97
C ALA A 141 -12.51 -8.49 -40.41
N GLN A 142 -13.07 -7.70 -39.50
CA GLN A 142 -14.11 -6.72 -39.83
C GLN A 142 -13.64 -5.63 -40.81
N ARG A 143 -12.37 -5.23 -40.75
CA ARG A 143 -11.79 -4.28 -41.72
C ARG A 143 -11.61 -4.89 -43.11
N LEU A 144 -11.32 -6.18 -43.20
CA LEU A 144 -11.20 -6.89 -44.47
C LEU A 144 -12.57 -7.14 -45.12
N GLU A 145 -13.59 -7.49 -44.33
CA GLU A 145 -14.96 -7.64 -44.83
C GLU A 145 -15.57 -6.32 -45.32
N GLY A 146 -15.30 -5.20 -44.65
CA GLY A 146 -15.76 -3.87 -45.08
C GLY A 146 -15.02 -3.28 -46.29
N LEU A 147 -13.95 -3.92 -46.77
CA LEU A 147 -13.23 -3.54 -47.99
C LEU A 147 -13.64 -4.40 -49.21
N LEU A 148 -14.37 -5.49 -48.98
CA LEU A 148 -14.82 -6.44 -50.00
C LEU A 148 -16.33 -6.33 -50.31
N SER A 149 -17.04 -5.42 -49.62
CA SER A 149 -18.42 -5.01 -49.91
C SER A 149 -18.48 -3.65 -50.63
#